data_AF-A0A3M1PLU2-F1
#
_entry.id   AF-A0A3M1PLU2-F1
#
_cell.length_a   1.000
_cell.length_b   1.000
_cell.length_c   1.000
_cell.angle_alpha   90.00
_cell.angle_beta   90.00
_cell.angle_gamma   90.00
#
_symmetry.space_group_name_H-M   'P 1'
#
loop_
_entity.id
_entity.type
_entity.pdbx_description
1 polymer ?
#
loop_
_entity_poly.entity_id
_entity_poly.type
_entity_poly.pdbx_seq_one_letter_code
_entity_poly.pdbx_strand_id
1 'polypeptide(L)'
;MRLLFALALTALVALPVLPADAAGGAGMNAPDDLSAAERQILEACLAEPDTDPAACGCYLKALRRLLPERDYALATGLAAAAMRGDGEAFRRLVTRHGLSAARLQEILTATDRALTTAEHRCEGGKEDSSGNR
;
A
#
# COMPACT_ATOMS: atom_id res chain seq x y z
N MET A 1 6.36 -8.25 2.54
CA MET A 1 5.16 -7.45 2.17
C MET A 1 4.04 -7.36 3.22
N ARG A 2 3.38 -8.45 3.68
CA ARG A 2 2.31 -8.36 4.70
C ARG A 2 2.76 -7.64 5.97
N LEU A 3 4.00 -7.89 6.40
CA LEU A 3 4.61 -7.22 7.55
C LEU A 3 4.74 -5.71 7.34
N LEU A 4 5.19 -5.23 6.18
CA LEU A 4 5.31 -3.79 5.91
C LEU A 4 3.96 -3.07 5.86
N PHE A 5 2.94 -3.67 5.21
CA PHE A 5 1.60 -3.09 5.17
C PHE A 5 0.92 -3.13 6.53
N ALA A 6 1.04 -4.24 7.27
CA ALA A 6 0.48 -4.35 8.61
C ALA A 6 1.17 -3.41 9.59
N LEU A 7 2.51 -3.30 9.58
CA LEU A 7 3.29 -2.37 10.42
C LEU A 7 2.97 -0.91 10.11
N ALA A 8 2.85 -0.56 8.83
CA ALA A 8 2.42 0.76 8.41
C ALA A 8 1.01 1.09 8.94
N LEU A 9 0.08 0.14 8.86
CA LEU A 9 -1.28 0.32 9.41
C LEU A 9 -1.32 0.42 10.93
N THR A 10 -0.58 -0.42 11.68
CA THR A 10 -0.57 -0.35 13.15
C THR A 10 0.12 0.91 13.67
N ALA A 11 1.17 1.39 12.99
CA ALA A 11 1.80 2.67 13.34
C ALA A 11 0.82 3.85 13.20
N LEU A 12 -0.05 3.82 12.18
CA LEU A 12 -1.04 4.87 11.91
C LEU A 12 -2.16 4.96 12.97
N VAL A 13 -2.57 3.86 13.57
CA VAL A 13 -3.59 3.84 14.65
C VAL A 13 -3.02 4.38 15.96
N ALA A 14 -1.70 4.33 16.14
CA ALA A 14 -1.01 4.77 17.35
C ALA A 14 -0.57 6.25 17.34
N LEU A 15 -0.78 7.00 16.24
CA LEU A 15 -0.45 8.42 16.21
C LEU A 15 -1.49 9.23 17.01
N PRO A 16 -1.14 9.79 18.18
CA PRO A 16 -2.00 10.78 18.83
C PRO A 16 -2.19 11.96 17.86
N VAL A 17 -3.41 12.47 17.78
CA VAL A 17 -3.75 13.71 17.09
C VAL A 17 -2.92 14.84 17.72
N LEU A 18 -1.73 15.10 17.17
CA LEU A 18 -0.86 16.18 17.61
C LEU A 18 -1.25 17.48 16.88
N PRO A 19 -1.26 18.62 17.58
CA PRO A 19 -1.65 19.90 17.04
C PRO A 19 -0.72 20.30 15.87
N ALA A 20 -1.35 20.81 14.83
CA ALA A 20 -0.69 21.28 13.61
C ALA A 20 0.10 22.57 13.92
N ASP A 21 1.40 22.46 14.18
CA ASP A 21 2.27 23.63 14.21
C ASP A 21 3.55 23.39 13.39
N ALA A 22 3.72 24.28 12.41
CA ALA A 22 4.91 24.65 11.66
C ALA A 22 5.94 23.57 11.25
N ALA A 23 5.83 23.10 10.01
CA ALA A 23 6.99 22.81 9.17
C ALA A 23 6.68 23.12 7.70
N GLY A 24 7.23 24.23 7.20
CA GLY A 24 7.23 24.55 5.79
C GLY A 24 8.15 23.59 5.02
N GLY A 25 7.65 23.05 3.91
CA GLY A 25 8.43 22.21 3.01
C GLY A 25 7.62 21.77 1.81
N ALA A 26 7.88 22.43 0.68
CA ALA A 26 7.65 22.00 -0.71
C ALA A 26 6.30 21.32 -1.04
N GLY A 27 5.50 22.04 -1.84
CA GLY A 27 4.25 21.53 -2.39
C GLY A 27 4.41 20.19 -3.11
N MET A 28 3.62 19.21 -2.68
CA MET A 28 3.36 17.99 -3.43
C MET A 28 1.87 17.69 -3.34
N ASN A 29 1.21 17.91 -4.49
CA ASN A 29 -0.18 17.57 -4.73
C ASN A 29 -0.38 16.05 -4.52
N ALA A 30 -1.45 15.67 -3.84
CA ALA A 30 -1.94 14.29 -3.72
C ALA A 30 -2.83 13.92 -4.92
N PRO A 31 -2.94 12.68 -5.39
CA PRO A 31 -1.99 11.56 -5.51
C PRO A 31 -1.30 11.57 -6.90
N ASP A 32 -0.47 12.57 -7.22
CA ASP A 32 -0.21 12.92 -8.64
C ASP A 32 0.70 11.99 -9.46
N ASP A 33 1.26 10.92 -8.89
CA ASP A 33 1.97 9.92 -9.68
C ASP A 33 1.78 8.52 -9.07
N LEU A 34 0.67 7.86 -9.44
CA LEU A 34 0.43 6.45 -9.11
C LEU A 34 1.63 5.59 -9.47
N SER A 35 2.31 5.88 -10.59
CA SER A 35 3.49 5.14 -11.01
C SER A 35 4.69 5.39 -10.09
N ALA A 36 4.84 6.59 -9.51
CA ALA A 36 5.83 6.83 -8.47
C ALA A 36 5.50 6.08 -7.17
N ALA A 37 4.22 6.00 -6.78
CA ALA A 37 3.80 5.24 -5.61
C ALA A 37 3.98 3.73 -5.80
N GLU A 38 3.57 3.19 -6.96
CA GLU A 38 3.81 1.80 -7.37
C GLU A 38 5.32 1.48 -7.35
N ARG A 39 6.15 2.38 -7.88
CA ARG A 39 7.61 2.22 -7.90
C ARG A 39 8.21 2.16 -6.49
N GLN A 40 7.79 3.05 -5.60
CA GLN A 40 8.28 3.04 -4.21
C GLN A 40 7.90 1.76 -3.48
N ILE A 41 6.68 1.27 -3.67
CA ILE A 41 6.25 0.00 -3.07
C ILE A 41 7.07 -1.17 -3.65
N LEU A 42 7.33 -1.14 -4.96
CA LEU A 42 8.16 -2.15 -5.62
C LEU A 42 9.60 -2.12 -5.09
N GLU A 43 10.24 -0.95 -5.03
CA GLU A 43 11.60 -0.78 -4.52
C GLU A 43 11.73 -1.26 -3.08
N ALA A 44 10.77 -0.89 -2.22
CA ALA A 44 10.76 -1.34 -0.84
C ALA A 44 10.53 -2.86 -0.70
N CYS A 45 9.69 -3.46 -1.57
CA CYS A 45 9.54 -4.91 -1.62
C CYS A 45 10.83 -5.62 -2.04
N LEU A 46 11.51 -5.09 -3.05
CA LEU A 46 12.78 -5.64 -3.53
C LEU A 46 13.93 -5.46 -2.52
N ALA A 47 13.81 -4.50 -1.61
CA ALA A 47 14.77 -4.28 -0.53
C ALA A 47 14.57 -5.23 0.66
N GLU A 48 13.42 -5.92 0.78
CA GLU A 48 13.22 -6.92 1.82
C GLU A 48 14.08 -8.17 1.55
N PRO A 49 14.86 -8.66 2.55
CA PRO A 49 15.62 -9.89 2.40
C PRO A 49 14.69 -11.07 2.12
N ASP A 50 15.18 -12.05 1.35
CA ASP A 50 14.47 -13.27 0.97
C ASP A 50 13.16 -13.08 0.20
N THR A 51 12.91 -11.88 -0.33
CA THR A 51 11.73 -11.60 -1.16
C THR A 51 11.97 -11.98 -2.62
N ASP A 52 11.02 -12.69 -3.21
CA ASP A 52 11.04 -13.03 -4.63
C ASP A 52 10.71 -11.80 -5.50
N PRO A 53 11.64 -11.31 -6.35
CA PRO A 53 11.40 -10.13 -7.19
C PRO A 53 10.20 -10.29 -8.14
N ALA A 54 9.93 -11.52 -8.60
CA ALA A 54 8.78 -11.80 -9.46
C ALA A 54 7.46 -11.66 -8.69
N ALA A 55 7.46 -12.01 -7.40
CA ALA A 55 6.30 -11.84 -6.54
C ALA A 55 5.99 -10.35 -6.30
N CYS A 56 6.99 -9.50 -6.07
CA CYS A 56 6.79 -8.05 -5.87
C CYS A 56 6.02 -7.38 -7.02
N GLY A 57 6.41 -7.65 -8.27
CA GLY A 57 5.70 -7.13 -9.45
C GLY A 57 4.33 -7.77 -9.64
N CYS A 58 4.20 -9.05 -9.31
CA CYS A 58 2.92 -9.77 -9.36
C CYS A 58 1.89 -9.15 -8.40
N TYR A 59 2.29 -8.78 -7.18
CA TYR A 59 1.41 -8.18 -6.19
C TYR A 59 0.74 -6.90 -6.68
N LEU A 60 1.52 -5.95 -7.19
CA LEU A 60 0.99 -4.68 -7.71
C LEU A 60 0.01 -4.93 -8.87
N LYS A 61 0.37 -5.81 -9.79
CA LYS A 61 -0.48 -6.19 -10.93
C LYS A 61 -1.77 -6.88 -10.49
N ALA A 62 -1.71 -7.73 -9.47
CA ALA A 62 -2.87 -8.42 -8.93
C ALA A 62 -3.81 -7.46 -8.21
N LEU A 63 -3.29 -6.58 -7.34
CA LEU A 63 -4.08 -5.57 -6.64
C LEU A 63 -4.81 -4.64 -7.60
N ARG A 64 -4.14 -4.18 -8.65
CA ARG A 64 -4.75 -3.33 -9.68
C ARG A 64 -5.94 -3.98 -10.40
N ARG A 65 -5.98 -5.31 -10.44
CA ARG A 65 -7.10 -6.09 -11.03
C ARG A 65 -8.20 -6.42 -10.03
N LEU A 66 -7.85 -6.52 -8.75
CA LEU A 66 -8.76 -6.95 -7.68
C LEU A 66 -9.51 -5.79 -7.05
N LEU A 67 -8.95 -4.59 -7.09
CA LEU A 67 -9.53 -3.38 -6.53
C LEU A 67 -10.13 -2.49 -7.62
N PRO A 68 -11.21 -1.74 -7.32
CA PRO A 68 -11.64 -0.63 -8.16
C PRO A 68 -10.49 0.35 -8.39
N GLU A 69 -10.36 0.89 -9.60
CA GLU A 69 -9.22 1.75 -9.99
C GLU A 69 -8.97 2.90 -9.00
N ARG A 70 -10.05 3.57 -8.56
CA ARG A 70 -9.98 4.66 -7.58
C ARG A 70 -9.47 4.18 -6.22
N ASP A 71 -9.95 3.04 -5.74
CA ASP A 71 -9.57 2.49 -4.43
C ASP A 71 -8.13 1.95 -4.49
N TYR A 72 -7.72 1.37 -5.62
CA TYR A 72 -6.34 0.97 -5.88
C TYR A 72 -5.39 2.18 -5.81
N ALA A 73 -5.69 3.26 -6.52
CA ALA A 73 -4.84 4.45 -6.53
C ALA A 73 -4.72 5.08 -5.14
N LEU A 74 -5.84 5.16 -4.42
CA LEU A 74 -5.87 5.63 -3.03
C LEU A 74 -5.06 4.75 -2.09
N ALA A 75 -5.30 3.44 -2.10
CA ALA A 75 -4.59 2.49 -1.23
C ALA A 75 -3.09 2.50 -1.51
N THR A 76 -2.69 2.54 -2.78
CA THR A 76 -1.28 2.60 -3.20
C THR A 76 -0.62 3.90 -2.74
N GLY A 77 -1.28 5.04 -2.89
CA GLY A 77 -0.77 6.33 -2.41
C GLY A 77 -0.65 6.39 -0.88
N LEU A 78 -1.65 5.88 -0.16
CA LEU A 78 -1.64 5.81 1.31
C LEU A 78 -0.53 4.88 1.81
N ALA A 79 -0.35 3.73 1.17
CA ALA A 79 0.71 2.78 1.49
C ALA A 79 2.10 3.40 1.27
N ALA A 80 2.33 4.03 0.12
CA ALA A 80 3.61 4.68 -0.17
C ALA A 80 3.91 5.81 0.84
N ALA A 81 2.92 6.61 1.22
CA ALA A 81 3.08 7.64 2.26
C ALA A 81 3.43 7.01 3.62
N ALA A 82 2.74 5.94 4.01
CA ALA A 82 2.98 5.26 5.28
C ALA A 82 4.36 4.60 5.33
N MET A 83 4.82 3.99 4.24
CA MET A 83 6.15 3.38 4.14
C MET A 83 7.30 4.38 4.28
N ARG A 84 7.09 5.64 3.87
CA ARG A 84 8.05 6.73 4.09
C ARG A 84 7.96 7.36 5.48
N GLY A 85 6.99 6.97 6.31
CA GLY A 85 6.66 7.69 7.55
C GLY A 85 6.10 9.09 7.32
N ASP A 86 5.60 9.38 6.11
CA ASP A 86 5.10 10.70 5.70
C ASP A 86 3.62 10.87 6.10
N GLY A 87 3.41 11.07 7.40
CA GLY A 87 2.07 11.23 7.98
C GLY A 87 1.33 12.49 7.48
N GLU A 88 2.05 13.49 6.97
CA GLU A 88 1.41 14.65 6.34
C GLU A 88 0.85 14.30 4.96
N ALA A 89 1.61 13.61 4.11
CA ALA A 89 1.09 13.12 2.83
C ALA A 89 -0.09 12.17 3.02
N PHE A 90 -0.04 11.29 4.03
CA PHE A 90 -1.15 10.42 4.37
C PHE A 90 -2.42 11.24 4.70
N ARG A 91 -2.30 12.22 5.61
CA ARG A 91 -3.43 13.10 5.99
C ARG A 91 -3.94 13.90 4.80
N ARG A 92 -3.05 14.45 3.96
CA ARG A 92 -3.44 15.19 2.74
C ARG A 92 -4.25 14.31 1.78
N LEU A 93 -3.88 13.04 1.59
CA LEU A 93 -4.63 12.10 0.76
C LEU A 93 -6.04 11.84 1.34
N VAL A 94 -6.14 11.54 2.64
CA VAL A 94 -7.42 11.32 3.32
C VAL A 94 -8.32 12.54 3.19
N THR A 95 -7.81 13.74 3.50
CA THR A 95 -8.58 14.99 3.45
C THR A 95 -8.96 15.37 2.02
N ARG A 96 -8.05 15.30 1.04
CA ARG A 96 -8.31 15.66 -0.36
C ARG A 96 -9.43 14.83 -0.97
N HIS A 97 -9.47 13.56 -0.64
CA HIS A 97 -10.50 12.65 -1.15
C HIS A 97 -11.75 12.60 -0.28
N GLY A 98 -11.83 13.44 0.77
CA GLY A 98 -12.97 13.52 1.68
C GLY A 98 -13.29 12.17 2.34
N LEU A 99 -12.27 11.36 2.63
CA LEU A 99 -12.47 10.02 3.15
C LEU A 99 -12.94 10.12 4.61
N SER A 100 -14.15 9.64 4.88
CA SER A 100 -14.59 9.39 6.25
C SER A 100 -13.77 8.26 6.87
N ALA A 101 -13.72 8.19 8.20
CA ALA A 101 -13.06 7.08 8.89
C ALA A 101 -13.63 5.72 8.47
N ALA A 102 -14.94 5.62 8.29
CA ALA A 102 -15.61 4.42 7.79
C ALA A 102 -15.15 4.07 6.36
N ARG A 103 -15.09 5.06 5.45
CA ARG A 103 -14.67 4.81 4.06
C ARG A 103 -13.19 4.44 3.97
N LEU A 104 -12.34 5.06 4.77
CA LEU A 104 -10.93 4.70 4.87
C LEU A 104 -10.79 3.24 5.35
N GLN A 105 -11.53 2.86 6.40
CA GLN A 105 -11.52 1.48 6.90
C GLN A 105 -12.01 0.47 5.85
N GLU A 106 -13.03 0.81 5.07
CA GLU A 106 -13.51 -0.03 3.96
C GLU A 106 -12.43 -0.25 2.90
N ILE A 107 -11.74 0.81 2.47
CA ILE A 107 -10.67 0.73 1.47
C ILE A 107 -9.52 -0.14 1.99
N LEU A 108 -9.11 0.06 3.24
CA LEU A 108 -8.05 -0.73 3.87
C LEU A 108 -8.44 -2.21 3.98
N THR A 109 -9.68 -2.50 4.39
CA THR A 109 -10.20 -3.87 4.49
C THR A 109 -10.30 -4.54 3.12
N ALA A 110 -10.76 -3.82 2.10
CA ALA A 110 -10.81 -4.32 0.73
C ALA A 110 -9.40 -4.61 0.19
N THR A 111 -8.45 -3.72 0.49
CA THR A 111 -7.05 -3.88 0.09
C THR A 111 -6.41 -5.09 0.76
N ASP A 112 -6.64 -5.31 2.05
CA ASP A 112 -6.14 -6.49 2.78
C ASP A 112 -6.69 -7.82 2.22
N ARG A 113 -7.99 -7.86 1.90
CA ARG A 113 -8.59 -9.02 1.21
C ARG A 113 -7.99 -9.24 -0.18
N ALA A 114 -7.75 -8.15 -0.92
CA ALA A 114 -7.13 -8.20 -2.23
C ALA A 114 -5.67 -8.69 -2.15
N LEU A 115 -4.91 -8.26 -1.12
CA LEU A 115 -3.56 -8.75 -0.82
C LEU A 115 -3.57 -10.25 -0.57
N THR A 116 -4.44 -10.74 0.31
CA THR A 116 -4.59 -12.19 0.57
C THR A 116 -4.83 -12.98 -0.72
N THR A 117 -5.72 -12.47 -1.58
CA THR A 117 -6.01 -13.10 -2.88
C THR A 117 -4.82 -13.02 -3.83
N ALA A 118 -4.07 -11.92 -3.82
CA ALA A 118 -2.87 -11.75 -4.61
C ALA A 118 -1.76 -12.71 -4.16
N GLU A 119 -1.61 -12.96 -2.86
CA GLU A 119 -0.60 -13.89 -2.31
C GLU A 119 -0.80 -15.31 -2.82
N HIS A 120 -2.04 -15.82 -2.75
CA HIS A 120 -2.34 -17.12 -3.34
C HIS A 120 -2.03 -17.20 -4.84
N ARG A 121 -2.12 -16.09 -5.57
CA ARG A 121 -1.81 -16.05 -7.01
C ARG A 121 -0.32 -15.89 -7.30
N CYS A 122 0.39 -15.13 -6.48
CA CYS A 122 1.77 -14.72 -6.72
C CYS A 122 2.78 -15.66 -6.06
N GLU A 123 2.42 -16.29 -4.94
CA GLU A 123 3.24 -17.27 -4.21
C GLU A 123 2.73 -18.71 -4.42
N GLY A 124 1.42 -18.92 -4.55
CA GLY A 124 0.81 -20.25 -4.74
C GLY A 124 1.09 -20.92 -6.09
N GLY A 125 1.78 -20.25 -7.01
CA GLY A 125 2.32 -20.88 -8.23
C GLY A 125 3.53 -21.79 -7.99
N LYS A 126 4.03 -21.89 -6.75
CA LYS A 126 5.16 -22.75 -6.37
C LYS A 126 4.77 -24.18 -5.97
N GLU A 127 3.48 -24.54 -5.92
CA GLU A 127 3.04 -25.87 -5.48
C GLU A 127 2.83 -26.93 -6.58
N ASP A 128 2.96 -26.61 -7.88
CA ASP A 128 2.63 -27.55 -8.97
C ASP A 128 3.83 -27.94 -9.87
N SER A 129 5.03 -28.12 -9.33
CA SER A 129 6.16 -28.70 -10.10
C SER A 129 6.92 -29.83 -9.42
N SER A 130 6.43 -30.33 -8.29
CA SER A 130 7.02 -31.50 -7.61
C SER A 130 5.98 -32.62 -7.51
N GLY A 131 5.57 -33.17 -8.65
CA GLY A 131 4.51 -34.17 -8.66
C GLY A 131 4.19 -34.80 -10.01
N ASN A 132 5.14 -34.98 -10.93
CA ASN A 132 5.01 -36.01 -11.95
C ASN A 132 6.35 -36.33 -12.65
N ARG A 133 7.06 -37.37 -12.19
CA ARG A 133 7.61 -38.49 -12.97
C ARG A 133 8.54 -39.35 -12.12
#